data_AF-A0A917ATN8-F1
#
_entry.id   AF-A0A917ATN8-F1
#
_cell.length_a   1.000
_cell.length_b   1.000
_cell.length_c   1.000
_cell.angle_alpha   90.00
_cell.angle_beta   90.00
_cell.angle_gamma   90.00
#
_symmetry.space_group_name_H-M   'P 1'
#
loop_
_entity.id
_entity.type
_entity.pdbx_description
1 polymer ?
#
loop_
_entity_poly.entity_id
_entity_poly.type
_entity_poly.pdbx_seq_one_letter_code
_entity_poly.pdbx_strand_id
1 'polypeptide(L)'
;MSISTWKLIDDHIVVVDKKTGTPTELKHSVIVKDLLTYKYWDYLAWSVATLRDSEVLAVGYGAGTFTQLLTKWGIPSTGVGIEIDENYKELHSLYPSYEVKYSDFRSGLADIKSTFDTVIIDVYDEDGYVDDAYDVEWMKTYLSLRKKNGRVVFHCMDLLATLLAAEVPLPTTPTILSTMLHRIRSVTDEPVYIVPLWSSYLLWIGPPPERIETNIPHVQWLDSFLCSRMKLVDVSESKSIFSRPWTYTNIAEVNSNVLLELKQSVPELLERFNTLVEVMGPVLQKPPTDDQIYSAINSLQGSALCEARNIHALSFLYAMLGNWQDSSKGLEEKNLEFLGWLEDFSLKKM
;
A
#
# COMPACT_ATOMS: atom_id res chain seq x y z
N MET A 1 30.74 -12.27 21.54
CA MET A 1 29.50 -12.67 20.86
C MET A 1 28.96 -11.44 20.16
N SER A 2 28.70 -11.50 18.86
CA SER A 2 28.02 -10.44 18.13
C SER A 2 26.60 -10.31 18.69
N ILE A 3 26.23 -9.13 19.17
CA ILE A 3 24.83 -8.87 19.57
C ILE A 3 24.04 -8.75 18.27
N SER A 4 23.02 -9.58 18.09
CA SER A 4 22.08 -9.46 16.97
C SER A 4 21.51 -8.04 16.94
N THR A 5 21.53 -7.41 15.77
CA THR A 5 21.06 -6.02 15.54
C THR A 5 19.54 -5.90 15.51
N TRP A 6 18.84 -7.03 15.53
CA TRP A 6 17.40 -7.13 15.58
C TRP A 6 16.98 -8.34 16.42
N LYS A 7 15.72 -8.35 16.86
CA LYS A 7 15.05 -9.46 17.55
C LYS A 7 13.71 -9.73 16.90
N LEU A 8 13.30 -11.00 16.90
CA LEU A 8 11.94 -11.39 16.53
C LEU A 8 11.05 -11.31 17.78
N ILE A 9 10.01 -10.48 17.72
CA ILE A 9 8.99 -10.38 18.77
C ILE A 9 7.62 -10.43 18.09
N ASP A 10 6.84 -11.48 18.35
CA ASP A 10 5.52 -11.68 17.75
C ASP A 10 5.53 -11.52 16.21
N ASP A 11 6.52 -12.15 15.56
CA ASP A 11 6.76 -12.12 14.10
C ASP A 11 7.18 -10.77 13.51
N HIS A 12 7.26 -9.74 14.35
CA HIS A 12 7.84 -8.46 14.00
C HIS A 12 9.35 -8.49 14.17
N ILE A 13 10.03 -7.92 13.19
CA ILE A 13 11.46 -7.62 13.26
C ILE A 13 11.57 -6.30 14.03
N VAL A 14 12.00 -6.42 15.28
CA VAL A 14 12.20 -5.27 16.16
C VAL A 14 13.69 -4.95 16.19
N VAL A 15 14.02 -3.72 15.83
CA VAL A 15 15.40 -3.23 15.84
C VAL A 15 15.88 -3.13 17.28
N VAL A 16 17.12 -3.54 17.52
CA VAL A 16 17.73 -3.51 18.85
C VAL A 16 18.79 -2.42 18.88
N ASP A 17 18.77 -1.59 19.92
CA ASP A 17 19.82 -0.61 20.14
C ASP A 17 21.18 -1.32 20.31
N LYS A 18 22.15 -0.97 19.45
CA LYS A 18 23.46 -1.63 19.40
C LYS A 18 24.27 -1.47 20.70
N LYS A 19 24.01 -0.44 21.50
CA LYS A 19 24.74 -0.14 22.75
C LYS A 19 24.11 -0.82 23.95
N THR A 20 22.78 -0.82 24.05
CA THR A 20 22.04 -1.30 25.22
C THR A 20 21.49 -2.72 25.05
N GLY A 21 21.31 -3.20 23.81
CA GLY A 21 20.70 -4.49 23.53
C GLY A 21 19.17 -4.53 23.76
N THR A 22 18.56 -3.37 24.03
CA THR A 22 17.11 -3.24 24.26
C THR A 22 16.35 -3.10 22.94
N PRO A 23 15.19 -3.76 22.78
CA PRO A 23 14.30 -3.52 21.64
C PRO A 23 13.89 -2.04 21.59
N THR A 24 13.89 -1.46 20.40
CA THR A 24 13.33 -0.13 20.13
C THR A 24 11.81 -0.23 19.94
N GLU A 25 11.11 0.90 19.99
CA GLU A 25 9.67 0.95 19.70
C GLU A 25 9.37 0.79 18.19
N LEU A 26 10.38 0.89 17.35
CA LEU A 26 10.23 0.84 15.90
C LEU A 26 10.01 -0.61 15.41
N LYS A 27 8.75 -0.90 15.04
CA LYS A 27 8.35 -2.13 14.35
C LYS A 27 8.32 -1.87 12.85
N HIS A 28 9.44 -2.05 12.17
CA HIS A 28 9.59 -1.68 10.76
C HIS A 28 9.16 -2.78 9.76
N SER A 29 9.21 -4.05 10.14
CA SER A 29 9.03 -5.16 9.19
C SER A 29 8.57 -6.45 9.88
N VAL A 30 8.22 -7.46 9.08
CA VAL A 30 7.87 -8.81 9.56
C VAL A 30 8.72 -9.87 8.88
N ILE A 31 8.97 -10.98 9.58
CA ILE A 31 9.44 -12.21 8.95
C ILE A 31 8.24 -12.90 8.33
N VAL A 32 8.29 -13.10 7.02
CA VAL A 32 7.19 -13.72 6.29
C VAL A 32 7.18 -15.21 6.59
N LYS A 33 6.12 -15.71 7.22
CA LYS A 33 5.92 -17.15 7.45
C LYS A 33 5.08 -17.79 6.36
N ASP A 34 3.97 -17.16 6.03
CA ASP A 34 2.96 -17.68 5.09
C ASP A 34 3.14 -17.12 3.68
N LEU A 35 2.29 -17.55 2.74
CA LEU A 35 2.27 -17.03 1.38
C LEU A 35 1.68 -15.62 1.29
N LEU A 36 0.95 -15.15 2.30
CA LEU A 36 0.42 -13.78 2.35
C LEU A 36 0.57 -13.26 3.79
N THR A 37 0.79 -11.97 3.92
CA THR A 37 0.80 -11.27 5.22
C THR A 37 -0.56 -10.64 5.54
N TYR A 38 -1.42 -10.47 4.53
CA TYR A 38 -2.63 -9.66 4.56
C TYR A 38 -2.35 -8.19 4.97
N LYS A 39 -1.13 -7.72 4.68
CA LYS A 39 -0.63 -6.35 4.94
C LYS A 39 -0.06 -5.77 3.66
N TYR A 40 0.26 -4.47 3.67
CA TYR A 40 0.67 -3.71 2.48
C TYR A 40 1.88 -4.32 1.74
N TRP A 41 2.73 -5.12 2.41
CA TRP A 41 3.85 -5.80 1.77
C TRP A 41 3.43 -6.78 0.67
N ASP A 42 2.26 -7.42 0.78
CA ASP A 42 1.73 -8.30 -0.27
C ASP A 42 1.52 -7.53 -1.57
N TYR A 43 1.16 -6.26 -1.45
CA TYR A 43 0.81 -5.38 -2.55
C TYR A 43 2.07 -4.80 -3.21
N LEU A 44 3.09 -4.50 -2.40
CA LEU A 44 4.43 -4.19 -2.90
C LEU A 44 5.00 -5.37 -3.69
N ALA A 45 4.91 -6.58 -3.13
CA ALA A 45 5.35 -7.79 -3.83
C ALA A 45 4.54 -8.03 -5.11
N TRP A 46 3.21 -7.84 -5.08
CA TRP A 46 2.37 -7.90 -6.28
C TRP A 46 2.80 -6.90 -7.35
N SER A 47 3.13 -5.66 -6.96
CA SER A 47 3.57 -4.64 -7.91
C SER A 47 4.86 -5.02 -8.65
N VAL A 48 5.72 -5.83 -8.04
CA VAL A 48 6.89 -6.41 -8.71
C VAL A 48 6.48 -7.63 -9.55
N ALA A 49 5.68 -8.53 -8.98
CA ALA A 49 5.32 -9.82 -9.55
C ALA A 49 4.54 -9.76 -10.87
N THR A 50 3.87 -8.63 -11.13
CA THR A 50 3.17 -8.36 -12.40
C THR A 50 4.12 -8.05 -13.57
N LEU A 51 5.44 -8.20 -13.38
CA LEU A 51 6.44 -8.30 -14.45
C LEU A 51 7.35 -9.50 -14.15
N ARG A 52 7.58 -10.33 -15.15
CA ARG A 52 8.46 -11.49 -15.02
C ARG A 52 9.92 -11.04 -14.93
N ASP A 53 10.68 -11.63 -14.01
CA ASP A 53 12.12 -11.36 -13.83
C ASP A 53 12.43 -9.86 -13.62
N SER A 54 11.53 -9.13 -12.95
CA SER A 54 11.62 -7.67 -12.78
C SER A 54 12.92 -7.25 -12.09
N GLU A 55 13.60 -6.26 -12.68
CA GLU A 55 14.69 -5.52 -12.02
C GLU A 55 14.08 -4.35 -11.22
N VAL A 56 14.36 -4.29 -9.92
CA VAL A 56 13.65 -3.42 -8.98
C VAL A 56 14.60 -2.43 -8.31
N LEU A 57 14.15 -1.18 -8.19
CA LEU A 57 14.72 -0.22 -7.24
C LEU A 57 13.74 -0.02 -6.11
N ALA A 58 14.12 -0.36 -4.89
CA ALA A 58 13.29 -0.16 -3.69
C ALA A 58 13.91 0.90 -2.79
N VAL A 59 13.23 2.04 -2.66
CA VAL A 59 13.63 3.16 -1.79
C VAL A 59 12.86 3.04 -0.48
N GLY A 60 13.58 2.81 0.62
CA GLY A 60 12.98 2.30 1.86
C GLY A 60 12.80 0.78 1.76
N TYR A 61 13.91 0.04 1.75
CA TYR A 61 13.87 -1.41 1.57
C TYR A 61 13.33 -2.16 2.80
N GLY A 62 13.39 -1.54 3.98
CA GLY A 62 13.02 -2.15 5.26
C GLY A 62 13.85 -3.39 5.51
N ALA A 63 13.21 -4.47 5.98
CA ALA A 63 13.83 -5.80 6.06
C ALA A 63 13.68 -6.65 4.78
N GLY A 64 13.32 -6.02 3.65
CA GLY A 64 13.07 -6.70 2.38
C GLY A 64 11.84 -7.60 2.39
N THR A 65 10.81 -7.30 3.19
CA THR A 65 9.61 -8.17 3.38
C THR A 65 8.93 -8.55 2.06
N PHE A 66 8.83 -7.62 1.10
CA PHE A 66 8.25 -7.94 -0.22
C PHE A 66 9.12 -8.94 -1.01
N THR A 67 10.45 -8.87 -0.88
CA THR A 67 11.38 -9.85 -1.49
C THR A 67 11.21 -11.24 -0.87
N GLN A 68 10.96 -11.31 0.44
CA GLN A 68 10.66 -12.59 1.11
C GLN A 68 9.38 -13.22 0.56
N LEU A 69 8.34 -12.40 0.30
CA LEU A 69 7.08 -12.83 -0.33
C LEU A 69 7.31 -13.35 -1.75
N LEU A 70 8.00 -12.57 -2.60
CA LEU A 70 8.34 -12.98 -3.97
C LEU A 70 9.09 -14.32 -4.00
N THR A 71 10.04 -14.50 -3.08
CA THR A 71 10.79 -15.76 -2.91
C THR A 71 9.86 -16.92 -2.60
N LYS A 72 8.91 -16.75 -1.67
CA LYS A 72 7.92 -17.78 -1.33
C LYS A 72 6.95 -18.08 -2.47
N TRP A 73 6.66 -17.09 -3.31
CA TRP A 73 5.83 -17.25 -4.50
C TRP A 73 6.57 -17.91 -5.66
N GLY A 74 7.89 -18.10 -5.53
CA GLY A 74 8.73 -18.60 -6.62
C GLY A 74 8.84 -17.61 -7.78
N ILE A 75 8.63 -16.32 -7.51
CA ILE A 75 8.69 -15.25 -8.52
C ILE A 75 10.08 -14.61 -8.45
N PRO A 76 10.94 -14.85 -9.45
CA PRO A 76 12.27 -14.26 -9.49
C PRO A 76 12.20 -12.75 -9.66
N SER A 77 13.03 -12.04 -8.90
CA SER A 77 13.31 -10.61 -9.08
C SER A 77 14.73 -10.32 -8.59
N THR A 78 15.33 -9.29 -9.18
CA THR A 78 16.65 -8.77 -8.79
C THR A 78 16.56 -7.27 -8.61
N GLY A 79 17.53 -6.65 -7.95
CA GLY A 79 17.46 -5.21 -7.82
C GLY A 79 18.44 -4.56 -6.87
N VAL A 80 18.15 -3.30 -6.57
CA VAL A 80 18.85 -2.50 -5.58
C VAL A 80 17.85 -2.04 -4.52
N GLY A 81 18.17 -2.30 -3.25
CA GLY A 81 17.48 -1.72 -2.11
C GLY A 81 18.25 -0.53 -1.55
N ILE A 82 17.59 0.55 -1.18
CA ILE A 82 18.17 1.65 -0.42
C ILE A 82 17.52 1.64 0.96
N GLU A 83 18.35 1.49 2.00
CA GLU A 83 17.90 1.37 3.39
C GLU A 83 18.79 2.21 4.30
N ILE A 84 18.22 2.97 5.22
CA ILE A 84 19.00 3.77 6.17
C ILE A 84 19.51 2.92 7.34
N ASP A 85 18.76 1.89 7.74
CA ASP A 85 19.09 1.06 8.88
C ASP A 85 19.95 -0.17 8.50
N GLU A 86 21.23 -0.10 8.87
CA GLU A 86 22.18 -1.19 8.74
C GLU A 86 21.87 -2.42 9.60
N ASN A 87 20.95 -2.33 10.55
CA ASN A 87 20.58 -3.45 11.40
C ASN A 87 19.97 -4.62 10.62
N TYR A 88 19.46 -4.39 9.41
CA TYR A 88 18.91 -5.43 8.55
C TYR A 88 19.95 -6.20 7.72
N LYS A 89 21.24 -5.86 7.79
CA LYS A 89 22.31 -6.49 6.99
C LYS A 89 22.28 -8.02 6.98
N GLU A 90 22.07 -8.62 8.16
CA GLU A 90 22.01 -10.08 8.27
C GLU A 90 20.81 -10.65 7.50
N LEU A 91 19.63 -10.03 7.62
CA LEU A 91 18.41 -10.45 6.93
C LEU A 91 18.51 -10.27 5.42
N HIS A 92 19.08 -9.15 4.97
CA HIS A 92 19.29 -8.88 3.54
C HIS A 92 20.24 -9.88 2.89
N SER A 93 21.22 -10.39 3.62
CA SER A 93 22.16 -11.39 3.08
C SER A 93 21.50 -12.72 2.71
N LEU A 94 20.30 -13.00 3.23
CA LEU A 94 19.48 -14.15 2.86
C LEU A 94 18.85 -14.03 1.46
N TYR A 95 18.80 -12.81 0.90
CA TYR A 95 18.18 -12.50 -0.38
C TYR A 95 19.20 -11.83 -1.32
N PRO A 96 20.23 -12.57 -1.78
CA PRO A 96 21.38 -12.00 -2.51
C PRO A 96 21.04 -11.48 -3.92
N SER A 97 19.81 -11.68 -4.39
CA SER A 97 19.34 -11.09 -5.65
C SER A 97 19.15 -9.57 -5.57
N TYR A 98 19.16 -9.00 -4.36
CA TYR A 98 19.11 -7.56 -4.12
C TYR A 98 20.41 -7.06 -3.50
N GLU A 99 21.05 -6.10 -4.17
CA GLU A 99 22.14 -5.33 -3.58
C GLU A 99 21.55 -4.23 -2.70
N VAL A 100 21.82 -4.26 -1.39
CA VAL A 100 21.31 -3.22 -0.48
C VAL A 100 22.39 -2.19 -0.20
N LYS A 101 22.11 -0.94 -0.57
CA LYS A 101 22.91 0.24 -0.24
C LYS A 101 22.41 0.85 1.07
N TYR A 102 23.28 0.88 2.07
CA TYR A 102 22.95 1.42 3.38
C TYR A 102 23.24 2.92 3.45
N SER A 103 22.22 3.74 3.27
CA SER A 103 22.32 5.19 3.22
C SER A 103 20.96 5.85 3.32
N ASP A 104 20.93 7.12 3.69
CA ASP A 104 19.79 7.99 3.39
C ASP A 104 19.45 7.94 1.89
N PHE A 105 18.15 8.03 1.57
CA PHE A 105 17.68 7.86 0.20
C PHE A 105 18.29 8.86 -0.78
N ARG A 106 18.58 10.09 -0.32
CA ARG A 106 19.14 11.15 -1.16
C ARG A 106 20.51 10.76 -1.70
N SER A 107 21.39 10.34 -0.79
CA SER A 107 22.73 9.86 -1.11
C SER A 107 22.68 8.55 -1.89
N GLY A 108 21.82 7.61 -1.47
CA GLY A 108 21.71 6.30 -2.11
C GLY A 108 21.31 6.41 -3.58
N LEU A 109 20.38 7.31 -3.91
CA LEU A 109 19.92 7.54 -5.29
C LEU A 109 20.93 8.28 -6.15
N ALA A 110 21.77 9.16 -5.58
CA ALA A 110 22.79 9.89 -6.34
C ALA A 110 23.76 8.95 -7.08
N ASP A 111 24.01 7.77 -6.50
CA ASP A 111 24.90 6.73 -7.02
C ASP A 111 24.22 5.75 -7.96
N ILE A 112 22.90 5.86 -8.18
CA ILE A 112 22.17 4.99 -9.11
C ILE A 112 22.29 5.55 -10.52
N LYS A 113 22.78 4.71 -11.44
CA LYS A 113 22.93 5.04 -12.88
C LYS A 113 22.18 4.08 -13.79
N SER A 114 21.72 2.95 -13.26
CA SER A 114 20.89 1.97 -13.97
C SER A 114 19.43 2.41 -14.00
N THR A 115 18.66 1.76 -14.85
CA THR A 115 17.20 1.91 -14.90
C THR A 115 16.53 0.59 -14.52
N PHE A 116 15.32 0.65 -14.00
CA PHE A 116 14.61 -0.48 -13.38
C PHE A 116 13.22 -0.68 -14.00
N ASP A 117 12.74 -1.91 -13.98
CA ASP A 117 11.38 -2.25 -14.44
C ASP A 117 10.33 -1.72 -13.45
N THR A 118 10.62 -1.83 -12.15
CA THR A 118 9.77 -1.32 -11.07
C THR A 118 10.59 -0.46 -10.11
N VAL A 119 10.15 0.78 -9.87
CA VAL A 119 10.70 1.67 -8.84
C VAL A 119 9.67 1.80 -7.72
N ILE A 120 10.01 1.38 -6.51
CA ILE A 120 9.15 1.41 -5.32
C ILE A 120 9.65 2.49 -4.36
N ILE A 121 8.72 3.30 -3.86
CA ILE A 121 8.97 4.32 -2.84
C ILE A 121 8.11 3.98 -1.61
N ASP A 122 8.78 3.59 -0.52
CA ASP A 122 8.19 3.18 0.75
C ASP A 122 9.00 3.82 1.91
N VAL A 123 9.02 5.15 1.95
CA VAL A 123 9.91 5.91 2.84
C VAL A 123 9.13 6.66 3.91
N TYR A 124 9.38 6.31 5.17
CA TYR A 124 8.75 6.84 6.37
C TYR A 124 9.77 6.93 7.49
N ASP A 125 9.55 7.83 8.44
CA ASP A 125 10.32 7.94 9.68
C ASP A 125 9.40 7.85 10.91
N GLU A 126 9.95 8.18 12.09
CA GLU A 126 9.22 8.19 13.36
C GLU A 126 8.13 9.27 13.43
N ASP A 127 8.26 10.34 12.64
CA ASP A 127 7.35 11.48 12.63
C ASP A 127 6.29 11.38 11.53
N GLY A 128 6.52 10.61 10.45
CA GLY A 128 5.57 10.43 9.37
C GLY A 128 6.21 10.07 8.04
N TYR A 129 5.76 10.78 6.99
CA TYR A 129 6.38 10.69 5.68
C TYR A 129 7.71 11.44 5.70
N VAL A 130 8.72 10.89 5.01
CA VAL A 130 9.92 11.67 4.68
C VAL A 130 9.56 12.63 3.55
N ASP A 131 9.07 13.81 3.94
CA ASP A 131 8.41 14.81 3.11
C ASP A 131 8.99 15.01 1.70
N ASP A 132 10.30 15.19 1.62
CA ASP A 132 10.98 15.52 0.37
C ASP A 132 11.13 14.32 -0.57
N ALA A 133 11.11 13.08 -0.08
CA ALA A 133 11.02 11.90 -0.94
C ALA A 133 9.77 11.93 -1.85
N TYR A 134 8.80 12.79 -1.55
CA TYR A 134 7.56 12.95 -2.32
C TYR A 134 7.49 14.30 -3.04
N ASP A 135 8.61 15.02 -3.18
CA ASP A 135 8.68 16.26 -3.96
C ASP A 135 8.76 16.04 -5.46
N VAL A 136 8.36 17.08 -6.20
CA VAL A 136 8.44 17.15 -7.67
C VAL A 136 9.85 16.81 -8.18
N GLU A 137 10.90 17.27 -7.50
CA GLU A 137 12.29 16.97 -7.87
C GLU A 137 12.58 15.47 -7.80
N TRP A 138 12.24 14.83 -6.68
CA TRP A 138 12.47 13.41 -6.49
C TRP A 138 11.57 12.54 -7.37
N MET A 139 10.31 12.96 -7.60
CA MET A 139 9.43 12.31 -8.57
C MET A 139 10.03 12.27 -9.98
N LYS A 140 10.66 13.35 -10.45
CA LYS A 140 11.40 13.35 -11.72
C LYS A 140 12.54 12.35 -11.70
N THR A 141 13.29 12.29 -10.60
CA THR A 141 14.36 11.31 -10.42
C THR A 141 13.84 9.88 -10.52
N TYR A 142 12.78 9.51 -9.78
CA TYR A 142 12.21 8.17 -9.83
C TYR A 142 11.72 7.79 -11.23
N LEU A 143 11.02 8.70 -11.91
CA LEU A 143 10.57 8.49 -13.28
C LEU A 143 11.73 8.32 -14.27
N SER A 144 12.84 9.02 -14.04
CA SER A 144 14.05 8.89 -14.88
C SER A 144 14.82 7.58 -14.66
N LEU A 145 14.70 6.98 -13.48
CA LEU A 145 15.32 5.70 -13.12
C LEU A 145 14.50 4.50 -13.60
N ARG A 146 13.39 4.71 -14.29
CA ARG A 146 12.51 3.67 -14.78
C ARG A 146 12.82 3.34 -16.25
N LYS A 147 12.86 2.06 -16.59
CA LYS A 147 12.96 1.58 -17.97
C LYS A 147 11.74 2.01 -18.78
N LYS A 148 11.85 1.98 -20.11
CA LYS A 148 10.69 2.15 -20.99
C LYS A 148 9.66 1.05 -20.67
N ASN A 149 8.39 1.44 -20.49
CA ASN A 149 7.29 0.58 -20.03
C ASN A 149 7.44 0.04 -18.59
N GLY A 150 8.43 0.51 -17.82
CA GLY A 150 8.45 0.24 -16.39
C GLY A 150 7.39 1.05 -15.64
N ARG A 151 7.38 0.93 -14.31
CA ARG A 151 6.47 1.66 -13.42
C ARG A 151 7.16 2.29 -12.22
N VAL A 152 6.57 3.36 -11.70
CA VAL A 152 6.89 3.92 -10.38
C VAL A 152 5.70 3.70 -9.47
N VAL A 153 5.95 3.19 -8.26
CA VAL A 153 4.93 2.86 -7.28
C VAL A 153 5.27 3.55 -5.96
N PHE A 154 4.36 4.37 -5.47
CA PHE A 154 4.45 4.96 -4.13
C PHE A 154 3.51 4.21 -3.19
N HIS A 155 4.01 3.74 -2.07
CA HIS A 155 3.17 3.34 -0.95
C HIS A 155 2.76 4.60 -0.18
N CYS A 156 1.47 4.71 0.16
CA CYS A 156 0.93 5.86 0.89
C CYS A 156 -0.02 5.40 2.00
N MET A 157 0.24 5.82 3.23
CA MET A 157 -0.61 5.62 4.41
C MET A 157 -1.44 6.86 4.72
N ASP A 158 -2.73 6.86 4.36
CA ASP A 158 -3.71 7.83 4.86
C ASP A 158 -5.14 7.25 4.89
N LEU A 159 -6.07 7.95 5.53
CA LEU A 159 -7.48 7.53 5.67
C LEU A 159 -8.22 7.37 4.32
N LEU A 160 -7.76 8.04 3.27
CA LEU A 160 -8.41 7.99 1.97
C LEU A 160 -8.32 6.61 1.33
N ALA A 161 -7.32 5.81 1.70
CA ALA A 161 -7.27 4.38 1.40
C ALA A 161 -8.60 3.70 1.73
N THR A 162 -9.04 3.86 2.99
CA THR A 162 -10.23 3.23 3.54
C THR A 162 -11.49 3.79 2.89
N LEU A 163 -11.53 5.11 2.61
CA LEU A 163 -12.65 5.72 1.88
C LEU A 163 -12.78 5.14 0.46
N LEU A 164 -11.68 5.07 -0.28
CA LEU A 164 -11.66 4.52 -1.63
C LEU A 164 -12.01 3.02 -1.65
N ALA A 165 -11.56 2.28 -0.63
CA ALA A 165 -11.90 0.88 -0.40
C ALA A 165 -13.39 0.67 -0.12
N ALA A 166 -14.02 1.63 0.55
CA ALA A 166 -15.43 1.64 0.91
C ALA A 166 -16.34 2.24 -0.19
N GLU A 167 -15.77 2.60 -1.35
CA GLU A 167 -16.47 3.31 -2.43
C GLU A 167 -17.15 4.60 -1.92
N VAL A 168 -16.41 5.38 -1.13
CA VAL A 168 -16.79 6.72 -0.69
C VAL A 168 -16.05 7.73 -1.56
N PRO A 169 -16.74 8.75 -2.12
CA PRO A 169 -16.09 9.82 -2.87
C PRO A 169 -15.09 10.58 -2.00
N LEU A 170 -14.06 11.14 -2.62
CA LEU A 170 -13.00 11.82 -1.90
C LEU A 170 -13.46 13.20 -1.39
N PRO A 171 -13.07 13.59 -0.17
CA PRO A 171 -13.38 14.90 0.40
C PRO A 171 -12.68 16.02 -0.37
N THR A 172 -13.25 17.23 -0.38
CA THR A 172 -12.59 18.41 -0.99
C THR A 172 -11.44 18.94 -0.13
N THR A 173 -11.40 18.57 1.15
CA THR A 173 -10.30 18.86 2.08
C THR A 173 -8.95 18.46 1.47
N PRO A 174 -7.94 19.37 1.46
CA PRO A 174 -6.58 19.05 1.01
C PRO A 174 -5.98 17.84 1.73
N THR A 175 -5.39 16.90 0.99
CA THR A 175 -4.80 15.67 1.54
C THR A 175 -3.43 15.35 0.94
N ILE A 176 -2.76 14.33 1.49
CA ILE A 176 -1.54 13.78 0.89
C ILE A 176 -1.83 13.29 -0.53
N LEU A 177 -2.92 12.55 -0.73
CA LEU A 177 -3.33 12.08 -2.06
C LEU A 177 -3.50 13.23 -3.06
N SER A 178 -4.26 14.28 -2.72
CA SER A 178 -4.48 15.41 -3.65
C SER A 178 -3.15 16.08 -4.01
N THR A 179 -2.25 16.19 -3.04
CA THR A 179 -0.92 16.77 -3.24
C THR A 179 -0.02 15.91 -4.11
N MET A 180 0.02 14.60 -3.83
CA MET A 180 0.79 13.63 -4.61
C MET A 180 0.34 13.63 -6.07
N LEU A 181 -0.98 13.56 -6.29
CA LEU A 181 -1.57 13.62 -7.62
C LEU A 181 -1.20 14.92 -8.36
N HIS A 182 -1.29 16.08 -7.70
CA HIS A 182 -0.87 17.35 -8.26
C HIS A 182 0.61 17.36 -8.67
N ARG A 183 1.49 16.89 -7.77
CA ARG A 183 2.93 16.82 -8.03
C ARG A 183 3.26 15.86 -9.18
N ILE A 184 2.61 14.71 -9.24
CA ILE A 184 2.78 13.74 -10.34
C ILE A 184 2.39 14.38 -11.67
N ARG A 185 1.27 15.09 -11.76
CA ARG A 185 0.87 15.77 -13.00
C ARG A 185 1.78 16.90 -13.43
N SER A 186 2.44 17.55 -12.48
CA SER A 186 3.44 18.56 -12.82
C SER A 186 4.68 17.98 -13.53
N VAL A 187 4.83 16.65 -13.54
CA VAL A 187 6.02 15.97 -14.10
C VAL A 187 5.71 14.94 -15.19
N THR A 188 4.49 14.40 -15.27
CA THR A 188 4.11 13.41 -16.29
C THR A 188 2.60 13.38 -16.60
N ASP A 189 2.28 13.13 -17.87
CA ASP A 189 0.91 12.91 -18.37
C ASP A 189 0.53 11.42 -18.43
N GLU A 190 1.39 10.51 -17.94
CA GLU A 190 1.13 9.08 -17.97
C GLU A 190 -0.10 8.67 -17.14
N PRO A 191 -0.74 7.53 -17.46
CA PRO A 191 -1.79 6.97 -16.61
C PRO A 191 -1.32 6.83 -15.16
N VAL A 192 -2.15 7.32 -14.23
CA VAL A 192 -1.96 7.20 -12.79
C VAL A 192 -3.12 6.40 -12.24
N TYR A 193 -2.80 5.37 -11.45
CA TYR A 193 -3.81 4.55 -10.81
C TYR A 193 -3.65 4.60 -9.30
N ILE A 194 -4.78 4.51 -8.60
CA ILE A 194 -4.81 4.23 -7.17
C ILE A 194 -5.23 2.77 -7.00
N VAL A 195 -4.47 2.01 -6.23
CA VAL A 195 -4.88 0.69 -5.73
C VAL A 195 -5.17 0.84 -4.24
N PRO A 196 -6.43 1.02 -3.83
CA PRO A 196 -6.79 1.25 -2.45
C PRO A 196 -6.75 -0.04 -1.64
N LEU A 197 -6.14 0.03 -0.46
CA LEU A 197 -6.14 -1.04 0.54
C LEU A 197 -6.99 -0.58 1.73
N TRP A 198 -6.95 -1.32 2.83
CA TRP A 198 -7.76 -0.97 4.00
C TRP A 198 -7.24 0.23 4.78
N SER A 199 -5.92 0.43 4.86
CA SER A 199 -5.30 1.51 5.63
C SER A 199 -4.18 2.26 4.88
N SER A 200 -3.93 1.86 3.64
CA SER A 200 -2.96 2.49 2.74
C SER A 200 -3.38 2.29 1.29
N TYR A 201 -2.71 2.92 0.34
CA TYR A 201 -2.91 2.69 -1.09
C TYR A 201 -1.57 2.72 -1.81
N LEU A 202 -1.56 2.14 -3.00
CA LEU A 202 -0.47 2.35 -3.96
C LEU A 202 -0.87 3.41 -4.97
N LEU A 203 0.02 4.38 -5.20
CA LEU A 203 -0.02 5.23 -6.40
C LEU A 203 0.89 4.64 -7.44
N TRP A 204 0.31 4.26 -8.57
CA TRP A 204 0.97 3.59 -9.67
C TRP A 204 1.06 4.50 -10.88
N ILE A 205 2.27 4.73 -11.39
CA ILE A 205 2.54 5.54 -12.58
C ILE A 205 3.18 4.65 -13.65
N GLY A 206 2.49 4.48 -14.77
CA GLY A 206 2.96 3.66 -15.89
C GLY A 206 1.87 2.75 -16.47
N PRO A 207 2.25 1.70 -17.21
CA PRO A 207 1.29 0.77 -17.81
C PRO A 207 0.54 -0.02 -16.73
N PRO A 208 -0.69 -0.49 -17.01
CA PRO A 208 -1.42 -1.36 -16.09
C PRO A 208 -0.65 -2.67 -15.81
N PRO A 209 -0.90 -3.34 -14.68
CA PRO A 209 -0.24 -4.60 -14.32
C PRO A 209 -0.52 -5.69 -15.35
N GLU A 210 0.50 -6.51 -15.63
CA GLU A 210 0.31 -7.76 -16.36
C GLU A 210 -0.17 -8.85 -15.39
N ARG A 211 -0.99 -9.77 -15.89
CA ARG A 211 -1.50 -10.89 -15.08
C ARG A 211 -0.34 -11.77 -14.61
N ILE A 212 -0.37 -12.16 -13.34
CA ILE A 212 0.65 -13.05 -12.78
C ILE A 212 0.36 -14.49 -13.23
N GLU A 213 1.25 -15.07 -14.02
CA GLU A 213 1.20 -16.48 -14.40
C GLU A 213 1.71 -17.37 -13.25
N THR A 214 0.78 -17.94 -12.47
CA THR A 214 1.11 -18.81 -11.34
C THR A 214 0.02 -19.83 -11.08
N ASN A 215 0.38 -20.94 -10.44
CA ASN A 215 -0.54 -21.97 -9.93
C ASN A 215 -0.77 -21.84 -8.42
N ILE A 216 -0.23 -20.82 -7.76
CA ILE A 216 -0.41 -20.60 -6.32
C ILE A 216 -1.75 -19.87 -6.11
N PRO A 217 -2.76 -20.49 -5.47
CA PRO A 217 -4.10 -19.88 -5.35
C PRO A 217 -4.08 -18.53 -4.62
N HIS A 218 -3.20 -18.39 -3.63
CA HIS A 218 -3.00 -17.15 -2.88
C HIS A 218 -2.62 -15.99 -3.80
N VAL A 219 -1.69 -16.24 -4.74
CA VAL A 219 -1.17 -15.22 -5.65
C VAL A 219 -2.18 -14.95 -6.78
N GLN A 220 -2.89 -15.97 -7.27
CA GLN A 220 -3.98 -15.80 -8.23
C GLN A 220 -5.12 -14.94 -7.65
N TRP A 221 -5.51 -15.22 -6.41
CA TRP A 221 -6.50 -14.43 -5.69
C TRP A 221 -6.00 -13.00 -5.48
N LEU A 222 -4.76 -12.83 -4.99
CA LEU A 222 -4.18 -11.50 -4.76
C LEU A 222 -4.17 -10.68 -6.05
N ASP A 223 -3.72 -11.25 -7.16
CA ASP A 223 -3.69 -10.58 -8.46
C ASP A 223 -5.09 -10.11 -8.88
N SER A 224 -6.08 -11.01 -8.82
CA SER A 224 -7.47 -10.71 -9.15
C SER A 224 -8.08 -9.66 -8.20
N PHE A 225 -7.77 -9.76 -6.91
CA PHE A 225 -8.24 -8.84 -5.88
C PHE A 225 -7.66 -7.44 -6.06
N LEU A 226 -6.39 -7.30 -6.45
CA LEU A 226 -5.77 -5.99 -6.64
C LEU A 226 -6.12 -5.37 -7.98
N CYS A 227 -6.22 -6.17 -9.03
CA CYS A 227 -6.70 -5.71 -10.33
C CYS A 227 -8.14 -5.18 -10.25
N SER A 228 -9.04 -5.90 -9.57
CA SER A 228 -10.44 -5.44 -9.39
C SER A 228 -10.55 -4.15 -8.57
N ARG A 229 -9.54 -3.81 -7.78
CA ARG A 229 -9.53 -2.59 -6.95
C ARG A 229 -8.81 -1.42 -7.61
N MET A 230 -8.04 -1.65 -8.67
CA MET A 230 -7.23 -0.63 -9.34
C MET A 230 -8.12 0.40 -10.04
N LYS A 231 -7.93 1.67 -9.70
CA LYS A 231 -8.73 2.80 -10.19
C LYS A 231 -7.86 3.72 -11.02
N LEU A 232 -8.20 3.94 -12.30
CA LEU A 232 -7.59 5.01 -13.08
C LEU A 232 -8.07 6.37 -12.55
N VAL A 233 -7.15 7.28 -12.32
CA VAL A 233 -7.45 8.62 -11.81
C VAL A 233 -7.24 9.66 -12.89
N ASP A 234 -8.29 10.42 -13.18
CA ASP A 234 -8.13 11.70 -13.86
C ASP A 234 -7.66 12.73 -12.84
N VAL A 235 -6.51 13.32 -13.11
CA VAL A 235 -5.83 14.22 -12.18
C VAL A 235 -5.93 15.67 -12.62
N SER A 236 -6.62 15.95 -13.74
CA SER A 236 -6.89 17.30 -14.20
C SER A 236 -7.72 18.13 -13.22
N GLU A 237 -8.33 17.48 -12.21
CA GLU A 237 -9.21 18.07 -11.19
C GLU A 237 -8.58 18.10 -9.78
N SER A 238 -7.25 18.00 -9.64
CA SER A 238 -6.61 17.95 -8.32
C SER A 238 -6.98 19.18 -7.46
N LYS A 239 -7.54 18.92 -6.27
CA LYS A 239 -7.89 19.92 -5.26
C LYS A 239 -6.65 20.59 -4.66
N SER A 240 -6.89 21.54 -3.75
CA SER A 240 -5.82 22.22 -3.00
C SER A 240 -4.80 21.24 -2.40
N ILE A 241 -3.57 21.73 -2.29
CA ILE A 241 -2.42 21.00 -1.77
C ILE A 241 -2.41 21.06 -0.24
N PHE A 242 -2.15 19.92 0.39
CA PHE A 242 -1.90 19.81 1.83
C PHE A 242 -0.49 20.33 2.17
N SER A 243 -0.43 21.25 3.12
CA SER A 243 0.81 21.88 3.55
C SER A 243 1.71 20.93 4.35
N ARG A 244 3.01 21.18 4.28
CA ARG A 244 4.02 20.54 5.11
C ARG A 244 3.99 21.04 6.56
N PRO A 245 4.55 20.28 7.52
CA PRO A 245 5.14 18.94 7.34
C PRO A 245 4.10 17.81 7.32
N TRP A 246 4.37 16.68 6.63
CA TRP A 246 3.48 15.52 6.63
C TRP A 246 3.78 14.56 7.79
N THR A 247 3.63 15.08 9.01
CA THR A 247 3.75 14.30 10.24
C THR A 247 2.47 13.52 10.54
N TYR A 248 2.55 12.44 11.33
CA TYR A 248 1.39 11.68 11.81
C TYR A 248 0.37 12.57 12.55
N THR A 249 0.83 13.59 13.28
CA THR A 249 -0.04 14.57 13.93
C THR A 249 -0.85 15.39 12.91
N ASN A 250 -0.18 15.95 11.90
CA ASN A 250 -0.86 16.75 10.89
C ASN A 250 -1.77 15.89 10.01
N ILE A 251 -1.38 14.65 9.71
CA ILE A 251 -2.21 13.67 9.01
C ILE A 251 -3.47 13.34 9.82
N ALA A 252 -3.35 13.15 11.13
CA ALA A 252 -4.50 12.90 12.00
C ALA A 252 -5.48 14.09 12.06
N GLU A 253 -4.96 15.33 12.04
CA GLU A 253 -5.77 16.54 11.95
C GLU A 253 -6.53 16.60 10.61
N VAL A 254 -5.87 16.35 9.49
CA VAL A 254 -6.51 16.25 8.18
C VAL A 254 -7.58 15.17 8.16
N ASN A 255 -7.29 13.99 8.69
CA ASN A 255 -8.26 12.90 8.78
C ASN A 255 -9.51 13.31 9.57
N SER A 256 -9.34 14.09 10.64
CA SER A 256 -10.46 14.63 11.43
C SER A 256 -11.31 15.60 10.60
N ASN A 257 -10.68 16.48 9.82
CA ASN A 257 -11.37 17.41 8.93
C ASN A 257 -12.11 16.69 7.79
N VAL A 258 -11.50 15.66 7.20
CA VAL A 258 -12.12 14.80 6.20
C VAL A 258 -13.39 14.15 6.74
N LEU A 259 -13.34 13.57 7.94
CA LEU A 259 -14.51 12.95 8.58
C LEU A 259 -15.60 13.98 8.90
N LEU A 260 -15.21 15.19 9.32
CA LEU A 260 -16.15 16.29 9.57
C LEU A 260 -16.86 16.73 8.28
N GLU A 261 -16.13 16.86 7.17
CA GLU A 261 -16.69 17.18 5.85
C GLU A 261 -17.67 16.09 5.39
N LEU A 262 -17.27 14.81 5.48
CA LEU A 262 -18.16 13.69 5.13
C LEU A 262 -19.42 13.68 5.98
N LYS A 263 -19.31 13.98 7.28
CA LYS A 263 -20.47 14.07 8.19
C LYS A 263 -21.45 15.16 7.78
N GLN A 264 -20.95 16.28 7.25
CA GLN A 264 -21.77 17.41 6.82
C GLN A 264 -22.37 17.19 5.43
N SER A 265 -21.58 16.65 4.50
CA SER A 265 -21.93 16.57 3.07
C SER A 265 -22.64 15.27 2.69
N VAL A 266 -22.24 14.13 3.28
CA VAL A 266 -22.73 12.79 2.92
C VAL A 266 -22.85 11.86 4.15
N PRO A 267 -23.67 12.21 5.16
CA PRO A 267 -23.75 11.48 6.43
C PRO A 267 -24.08 9.99 6.27
N GLU A 268 -24.91 9.62 5.29
CA GLU A 268 -25.23 8.22 4.97
C GLU A 268 -24.00 7.41 4.51
N LEU A 269 -23.10 8.03 3.72
CA LEU A 269 -21.86 7.37 3.28
C LEU A 269 -20.85 7.27 4.42
N LEU A 270 -20.84 8.23 5.34
CA LEU A 270 -20.02 8.16 6.55
C LEU A 270 -20.50 7.05 7.50
N GLU A 271 -21.81 6.87 7.67
CA GLU A 271 -22.35 5.76 8.47
C GLU A 271 -21.90 4.41 7.90
N ARG A 272 -22.00 4.25 6.57
CA ARG A 272 -21.50 3.07 5.86
C ARG A 272 -20.01 2.84 6.06
N PHE A 273 -19.22 3.89 5.94
CA PHE A 273 -17.79 3.85 6.21
C PHE A 273 -17.51 3.35 7.64
N ASN A 274 -18.20 3.91 8.64
CA ASN A 274 -18.04 3.52 10.04
C ASN A 274 -18.42 2.05 10.27
N THR A 275 -19.52 1.57 9.67
CA THR A 275 -19.89 0.14 9.74
C THR A 275 -18.78 -0.75 9.19
N LEU A 276 -18.18 -0.39 8.04
CA LEU A 276 -17.07 -1.16 7.49
C LEU A 276 -15.85 -1.17 8.41
N VAL A 277 -15.50 -0.01 8.99
CA VAL A 277 -14.38 0.11 9.95
C VAL A 277 -14.65 -0.70 11.22
N GLU A 278 -15.87 -0.68 11.75
CA GLU A 278 -16.26 -1.45 12.93
C GLU A 278 -16.16 -2.96 12.68
N VAL A 279 -16.57 -3.43 11.50
CA VAL A 279 -16.55 -4.85 11.14
C VAL A 279 -15.14 -5.33 10.80
N MET A 280 -14.39 -4.56 10.02
CA MET A 280 -13.04 -4.95 9.55
C MET A 280 -11.94 -4.65 10.57
N GLY A 281 -12.12 -3.64 11.43
CA GLY A 281 -11.12 -3.19 12.40
C GLY A 281 -10.54 -4.31 13.26
N PRO A 282 -11.38 -5.16 13.91
CA PRO A 282 -10.90 -6.28 14.72
C PRO A 282 -10.04 -7.30 13.95
N VAL A 283 -10.29 -7.45 12.64
CA VAL A 283 -9.58 -8.39 11.74
C VAL A 283 -8.25 -7.80 11.27
N LEU A 284 -8.19 -6.47 11.09
CA LEU A 284 -7.03 -5.80 10.49
C LEU A 284 -5.97 -5.37 11.49
N GLN A 285 -6.32 -5.14 12.77
CA GLN A 285 -5.37 -4.60 13.76
C GLN A 285 -4.36 -5.62 14.29
N LYS A 286 -4.75 -6.88 14.41
CA LYS A 286 -3.93 -7.98 14.94
C LYS A 286 -4.29 -9.29 14.22
N PRO A 287 -3.46 -10.35 14.28
CA PRO A 287 -3.83 -11.66 13.78
C PRO A 287 -5.18 -12.10 14.40
N PRO A 288 -6.25 -12.23 13.62
CA PRO A 288 -7.57 -12.56 14.15
C PRO A 288 -7.74 -14.07 14.31
N THR A 289 -8.66 -14.48 15.18
CA THR A 289 -9.13 -15.87 15.21
C THR A 289 -10.17 -16.11 14.13
N ASP A 290 -10.35 -17.37 13.73
CA ASP A 290 -11.39 -17.77 12.78
C ASP A 290 -12.78 -17.27 13.20
N ASP A 291 -13.13 -17.34 14.48
CA ASP A 291 -14.41 -16.84 15.02
C ASP A 291 -14.58 -15.33 14.78
N GLN A 292 -13.52 -14.54 14.90
CA GLN A 292 -13.56 -13.11 14.61
C GLN A 292 -13.79 -12.86 13.12
N ILE A 293 -13.17 -13.67 12.25
CA ILE A 293 -13.37 -13.58 10.80
C ILE A 293 -14.81 -13.98 10.42
N TYR A 294 -15.33 -15.09 10.96
CA TYR A 294 -16.71 -15.52 10.72
C TYR A 294 -17.73 -14.50 11.24
N SER A 295 -17.48 -13.88 12.40
CA SER A 295 -18.31 -12.80 12.91
C SER A 295 -18.36 -11.61 11.95
N ALA A 296 -17.22 -11.22 11.37
CA ALA A 296 -17.15 -10.16 10.38
C ALA A 296 -17.90 -10.53 9.09
N ILE A 297 -17.74 -11.76 8.59
CA ILE A 297 -18.47 -12.28 7.42
C ILE A 297 -19.98 -12.21 7.66
N ASN A 298 -20.45 -12.74 8.78
CA ASN A 298 -21.87 -12.75 9.13
C ASN A 298 -22.45 -11.33 9.25
N SER A 299 -21.66 -10.40 9.80
CA SER A 299 -22.06 -8.98 9.92
C SER A 299 -22.21 -8.33 8.53
N LEU A 300 -21.28 -8.57 7.61
CA LEU A 300 -21.35 -8.02 6.25
C LEU A 300 -22.50 -8.63 5.43
N GLN A 301 -22.74 -9.93 5.58
CA GLN A 301 -23.83 -10.64 4.88
C GLN A 301 -25.22 -10.30 5.44
N GLY A 302 -25.34 -10.12 6.76
CA GLY A 302 -26.60 -9.81 7.44
C GLY A 302 -27.01 -8.34 7.37
N SER A 303 -26.11 -7.44 6.98
CA SER A 303 -26.43 -6.02 6.83
C SER A 303 -27.36 -5.78 5.64
N ALA A 304 -28.38 -4.92 5.79
CA ALA A 304 -29.22 -4.45 4.68
C ALA A 304 -28.41 -3.71 3.58
N LEU A 305 -27.13 -3.47 3.83
CA LEU A 305 -26.11 -2.98 2.90
C LEU A 305 -25.55 -4.09 1.98
N CYS A 306 -26.12 -5.31 2.02
CA CYS A 306 -25.80 -6.43 1.14
C CYS A 306 -26.30 -6.21 -0.30
N GLU A 307 -25.93 -5.09 -0.90
CA GLU A 307 -25.74 -5.01 -2.33
C GLU A 307 -24.29 -5.41 -2.64
N ALA A 308 -24.00 -5.67 -3.90
CA ALA A 308 -22.73 -6.19 -4.39
C ALA A 308 -21.48 -5.29 -4.15
N ARG A 309 -21.47 -4.44 -3.13
CA ARG A 309 -20.42 -3.51 -2.71
C ARG A 309 -19.51 -4.09 -1.61
N ASN A 310 -19.97 -5.09 -0.85
CA ASN A 310 -19.15 -5.79 0.14
C ASN A 310 -18.27 -6.91 -0.45
N ILE A 311 -18.29 -7.12 -1.77
CA ILE A 311 -17.59 -8.23 -2.43
C ILE A 311 -16.11 -8.25 -2.08
N HIS A 312 -15.43 -7.10 -2.10
CA HIS A 312 -14.01 -7.04 -1.77
C HIS A 312 -13.72 -7.33 -0.29
N ALA A 313 -14.57 -6.85 0.63
CA ALA A 313 -14.41 -7.12 2.06
C ALA A 313 -14.64 -8.62 2.36
N LEU A 314 -15.69 -9.20 1.80
CA LEU A 314 -15.98 -10.64 1.91
C LEU A 314 -14.87 -11.48 1.27
N SER A 315 -14.41 -11.10 0.08
CA SER A 315 -13.31 -11.76 -0.63
C SER A 315 -12.06 -11.83 0.25
N PHE A 316 -11.69 -10.72 0.86
CA PHE A 316 -10.55 -10.64 1.79
C PHE A 316 -10.74 -11.55 3.00
N LEU A 317 -11.90 -11.53 3.65
CA LEU A 317 -12.18 -12.37 4.82
C LEU A 317 -12.17 -13.87 4.47
N TYR A 318 -12.73 -14.26 3.33
CA TYR A 318 -12.67 -15.65 2.87
C TYR A 318 -11.25 -16.10 2.52
N ALA A 319 -10.43 -15.22 1.94
CA ALA A 319 -9.02 -15.49 1.68
C ALA A 319 -8.27 -15.76 2.99
N MET A 320 -8.51 -14.96 4.04
CA MET A 320 -7.91 -15.17 5.37
C MET A 320 -8.25 -16.54 5.99
N LEU A 321 -9.42 -17.10 5.67
CA LEU A 321 -9.83 -18.46 6.06
C LEU A 321 -9.30 -19.56 5.12
N GLY A 322 -8.56 -19.21 4.07
CA GLY A 322 -8.12 -20.14 3.03
C GLY A 322 -9.25 -20.67 2.14
N ASN A 323 -10.43 -20.04 2.16
CA ASN A 323 -11.56 -20.40 1.30
C ASN A 323 -11.44 -19.71 -0.06
N TRP A 324 -10.61 -20.27 -0.94
CA TRP A 324 -10.27 -19.69 -2.25
C TRP A 324 -11.45 -19.66 -3.23
N GLN A 325 -12.40 -20.59 -3.08
CA GLN A 325 -13.59 -20.64 -3.92
C GLN A 325 -14.49 -19.43 -3.66
N ASP A 326 -14.80 -19.16 -2.39
CA ASP A 326 -15.64 -18.02 -2.04
C ASP A 326 -14.85 -16.69 -2.10
N SER A 327 -13.54 -16.71 -1.85
CA SER A 327 -12.72 -15.49 -1.95
C SER A 327 -12.66 -14.94 -3.37
N SER A 328 -12.71 -15.81 -4.39
CA SER A 328 -12.64 -15.39 -5.80
C SER A 328 -14.01 -14.99 -6.37
N LYS A 329 -15.09 -15.29 -5.65
CA LYS A 329 -16.46 -15.11 -6.14
C LYS A 329 -16.78 -13.63 -6.36
N GLY A 330 -17.09 -13.28 -7.60
CA GLY A 330 -17.54 -11.94 -7.98
C GLY A 330 -16.43 -10.90 -8.15
N LEU A 331 -15.15 -11.23 -7.93
CA LEU A 331 -14.05 -10.29 -8.19
C LEU A 331 -13.94 -9.92 -9.69
N GLU A 332 -14.15 -10.89 -10.58
CA GLU A 332 -14.09 -10.67 -12.03
C GLU A 332 -15.27 -9.86 -12.58
N GLU A 333 -16.38 -9.82 -11.85
CA GLU A 333 -17.62 -9.14 -12.27
C GLU A 333 -17.71 -7.69 -11.75
N LYS A 334 -16.83 -7.31 -10.82
CA LYS A 334 -16.94 -6.08 -10.03
C LYS A 334 -15.60 -5.40 -9.84
N ASN A 335 -15.37 -4.37 -10.65
CA ASN A 335 -14.28 -3.44 -10.43
C ASN A 335 -14.72 -2.31 -9.49
N LEU A 336 -13.84 -1.86 -8.60
CA LEU A 336 -14.09 -0.64 -7.85
C LEU A 336 -14.06 0.55 -8.80
N GLU A 337 -15.08 1.40 -8.73
CA GLU A 337 -15.10 2.63 -9.51
C GLU A 337 -14.43 3.79 -8.76
N PHE A 338 -13.77 4.68 -9.50
CA PHE A 338 -13.35 5.96 -8.98
C PHE A 338 -14.55 6.91 -8.99
N LEU A 339 -15.06 7.24 -7.80
CA LEU A 339 -16.25 8.08 -7.67
C LEU A 339 -15.96 9.59 -7.79
N GLY A 340 -14.69 9.98 -7.94
CA GLY A 340 -14.28 11.38 -7.99
C GLY A 340 -14.28 12.06 -6.62
N TRP A 341 -14.32 13.39 -6.65
CA TRP A 341 -14.41 14.24 -5.46
C TRP A 341 -15.88 14.52 -5.11
N LEU A 342 -16.18 14.93 -3.87
CA LEU A 342 -17.55 15.20 -3.42
C LEU A 342 -18.34 16.18 -4.31
N GLU A 343 -17.68 17.15 -4.92
CA GLU A 343 -18.33 18.11 -5.84
C GLU A 343 -18.90 17.40 -7.08
N ASP A 344 -18.20 16.39 -7.62
CA ASP A 344 -18.61 15.65 -8.81
C ASP A 344 -19.78 14.71 -8.54
N PHE A 345 -19.91 14.26 -7.28
CA PHE A 345 -21.00 13.38 -6.85
C PHE A 345 -22.32 14.13 -6.69
N SER A 346 -22.28 15.42 -6.32
CA SER A 346 -23.47 16.27 -6.18
C SER A 346 -24.20 16.50 -7.52
N LEU A 347 -23.47 16.47 -8.64
CA LEU A 347 -24.00 16.65 -9.99
C LEU A 347 -24.65 15.39 -10.57
N LYS A 348 -24.38 14.19 -10.00
CA LYS A 348 -24.98 12.92 -10.45
C LYS A 348 -26.33 12.58 -9.78
N LYS A 349 -26.83 13.43 -8.88
CA LYS A 349 -28.12 13.26 -8.18
C LYS A 349 -29.25 14.20 -8.66
N MET A 350 -29.11 14.84 -9.82
CA MET A 350 -30.21 15.61 -10.45
C MET A 350 -30.93 14.81 -11.54
#